data_AF-A0A8K0CVD1-F1
#
_entry.id   AF-A0A8K0CVD1-F1
#
_cell.length_a   1.000
_cell.length_b   1.000
_cell.length_c   1.000
_cell.angle_alpha   90.00
_cell.angle_beta   90.00
_cell.angle_gamma   90.00
#
_symmetry.space_group_name_H-M   'P 1'
#
loop_
_entity.id
_entity.type
_entity.pdbx_description
1 polymer ?
#
loop_
_entity_poly.entity_id
_entity_poly.type
_entity_poly.pdbx_seq_one_letter_code
_entity_poly.pdbx_strand_id
1 'polypeptide(L)'
;VHFASEMWEKTQVDGARKLKSNAVPTIFSFSPLEGKKRKAPTGRAPIPKLASGKTVKPVHEEVETITEQNHLEPQPSTSNAADSDTTESQDSILSEGEQAKNTILKEKLYLKQRQRATMFRKKLRNATRKLKNLETETLKETDSYQLLK
;
A
#
# COMPACT_ATOMS: atom_id res chain seq x y z
N VAL A 1 -21.00 21.17 -0.08
CA VAL A 1 -20.40 22.12 0.89
C VAL A 1 -19.62 21.31 1.92
N HIS A 2 -18.34 21.64 2.14
CA HIS A 2 -17.41 20.81 2.92
C HIS A 2 -17.04 21.38 4.29
N PHE A 3 -17.43 22.62 4.57
CA PHE A 3 -17.24 23.34 5.83
C PHE A 3 -18.57 23.94 6.27
N ALA A 4 -18.87 23.95 7.56
CA ALA A 4 -20.08 24.59 8.07
C ALA A 4 -20.04 26.11 7.83
N SER A 5 -21.21 26.74 7.64
CA SER A 5 -21.33 28.18 7.40
C SER A 5 -20.67 29.04 8.49
N GLU A 6 -20.65 28.53 9.72
CA GLU A 6 -20.06 29.16 10.91
C GLU A 6 -18.53 29.15 10.92
N MET A 7 -17.90 28.28 10.12
CA MET A 7 -16.44 28.15 9.99
C MET A 7 -15.83 29.15 9.00
N TRP A 8 -16.68 29.88 8.28
CA TRP A 8 -16.28 30.99 7.44
C TRP A 8 -16.25 32.28 8.25
N GLU A 9 -15.28 33.14 7.95
CA GLU A 9 -15.22 34.49 8.48
C GLU A 9 -16.34 35.36 7.90
N LYS A 10 -16.55 36.53 8.52
CA LYS A 10 -17.46 37.54 7.99
C LYS A 10 -16.95 38.01 6.63
N THR A 11 -17.87 38.30 5.73
CA THR A 11 -17.55 38.79 4.39
C THR A 11 -16.76 40.10 4.49
N GLN A 12 -15.61 40.15 3.83
CA GLN A 12 -14.80 41.37 3.73
C GLN A 12 -15.48 42.37 2.78
N VAL A 13 -15.02 43.63 2.78
CA VAL A 13 -15.57 44.70 1.92
C VAL A 13 -15.53 44.30 0.44
N ASP A 14 -14.54 43.50 0.05
CA ASP A 14 -14.34 42.98 -1.31
C ASP A 14 -15.24 41.77 -1.66
N GLY A 15 -16.14 41.35 -0.77
CA GLY A 15 -17.02 40.20 -0.98
C GLY A 15 -16.36 38.83 -0.77
N ALA A 16 -15.04 38.78 -0.60
CA ALA A 16 -14.30 37.56 -0.30
C ALA A 16 -14.56 37.07 1.14
N ARG A 17 -14.57 35.74 1.31
CA ARG A 17 -14.69 35.07 2.61
C ARG A 17 -13.53 34.11 2.80
N LYS A 18 -12.87 34.21 3.94
CA LYS A 18 -11.81 33.29 4.35
C LYS A 18 -12.37 32.27 5.35
N LEU A 19 -11.73 31.10 5.43
CA LEU A 19 -12.01 30.12 6.47
C LEU A 19 -11.28 30.54 7.75
N LYS A 20 -11.90 30.30 8.91
CA LYS A 20 -11.25 30.48 10.22
C LYS A 20 -10.07 29.52 10.35
N SER A 21 -9.08 29.89 11.16
CA SER A 21 -7.89 29.06 11.42
C SER A 21 -8.20 27.70 12.04
N ASN A 22 -9.32 27.58 12.76
CA ASN A 22 -9.81 26.35 13.37
C ASN A 22 -10.90 25.63 12.56
N ALA A 23 -11.08 25.99 11.28
CA ALA A 23 -12.07 25.33 10.43
C ALA A 23 -11.68 23.87 10.18
N VAL A 24 -12.63 22.95 10.40
CA VAL A 24 -12.45 21.52 10.14
C VAL A 24 -13.46 21.05 9.10
N PRO A 25 -13.07 20.22 8.12
CA PRO A 25 -14.01 19.70 7.13
C PRO A 25 -15.12 18.88 7.79
N THR A 26 -16.37 19.23 7.54
CA THR A 26 -17.54 18.51 8.07
C THR A 26 -17.81 17.19 7.34
N ILE A 27 -17.09 16.92 6.25
CA ILE A 27 -17.17 15.65 5.50
C ILE A 27 -16.78 14.47 6.39
N PHE A 28 -15.89 14.68 7.36
CA PHE A 28 -15.43 13.65 8.30
C PHE A 28 -16.32 13.57 9.55
N SER A 29 -17.63 13.65 9.38
CA SER A 29 -18.56 13.38 10.47
C SER A 29 -18.45 11.89 10.85
N PHE A 30 -17.69 11.58 11.90
CA PHE A 30 -17.81 10.33 12.65
C PHE A 30 -19.09 10.36 13.51
N SER A 31 -20.23 10.76 12.95
CA SER A 31 -21.49 10.54 13.64
C SER A 31 -21.70 9.03 13.70
N PRO A 32 -21.96 8.44 14.87
CA PRO A 32 -22.55 7.11 14.91
C PRO A 32 -23.78 7.15 14.01
N LEU A 33 -23.94 6.18 13.14
CA LEU A 33 -25.12 6.04 12.29
C LEU A 33 -26.32 5.64 13.18
N GLU A 34 -26.69 6.48 14.15
CA GLU A 34 -27.91 6.35 14.93
C GLU A 34 -29.09 6.44 13.94
N GLY A 35 -29.70 5.30 13.64
CA GLY A 35 -31.02 5.26 13.00
C GLY A 35 -31.10 4.82 11.54
N LYS A 36 -30.01 4.68 10.77
CA LYS A 36 -30.12 4.10 9.41
C LYS A 36 -30.09 2.57 9.48
N LYS A 37 -31.24 1.96 9.79
CA LYS A 37 -31.47 0.51 9.63
C LYS A 37 -31.25 0.15 8.16
N ARG A 38 -30.07 -0.38 7.84
CA ARG A 38 -29.79 -0.93 6.51
C ARG A 38 -30.74 -2.10 6.29
N LYS A 39 -31.44 -2.12 5.14
CA LYS A 39 -32.19 -3.31 4.72
C LYS A 39 -31.20 -4.46 4.58
N ALA A 40 -31.59 -5.66 5.01
CA ALA A 40 -30.78 -6.85 4.86
C ALA A 40 -30.38 -7.01 3.38
N PRO A 41 -29.14 -7.43 3.06
CA PRO A 41 -28.74 -7.70 1.70
C PRO A 41 -29.72 -8.69 1.06
N THR A 42 -30.34 -8.29 -0.06
CA THR A 42 -31.19 -9.18 -0.84
C THR A 42 -30.38 -10.41 -1.22
N GLY A 43 -30.88 -11.60 -0.85
CA GLY A 43 -30.23 -12.86 -1.15
C GLY A 43 -29.92 -12.97 -2.65
N ARG A 44 -28.67 -13.25 -2.99
CA ARG A 44 -28.28 -13.50 -4.38
C ARG A 44 -28.96 -14.77 -4.86
N ALA A 45 -29.75 -14.69 -5.93
CA ALA A 45 -30.19 -15.86 -6.65
C ALA A 45 -28.95 -16.65 -7.14
N PRO A 46 -28.97 -17.99 -7.14
CA PRO A 46 -27.87 -18.80 -7.66
C PRO A 46 -27.63 -18.47 -9.13
N ILE A 47 -26.40 -18.09 -9.46
CA ILE A 47 -25.98 -17.90 -10.85
C ILE A 47 -25.97 -19.29 -11.51
N PRO A 48 -26.72 -19.51 -12.62
CA PRO A 48 -26.64 -20.77 -13.34
C PRO A 48 -25.21 -20.95 -13.87
N LYS A 49 -24.61 -22.10 -13.55
CA LYS A 49 -23.28 -22.50 -14.03
C LYS A 49 -23.35 -22.73 -15.54
N LEU A 50 -23.07 -21.70 -16.32
CA LEU A 50 -22.72 -21.86 -17.73
C LEU A 50 -21.28 -22.40 -17.81
N ALA A 51 -21.16 -23.49 -18.54
CA ALA A 51 -19.96 -24.29 -18.66
C ALA A 51 -18.78 -23.52 -19.27
N SER A 52 -17.59 -23.87 -18.76
CA SER A 52 -16.33 -24.06 -19.50
C SER A 52 -15.96 -23.07 -20.62
N GLY A 53 -14.88 -22.34 -20.38
CA GLY A 53 -13.84 -22.17 -21.41
C GLY A 53 -13.79 -20.83 -22.13
N LYS A 54 -13.08 -19.86 -21.55
CA LYS A 54 -12.09 -19.07 -22.31
C LYS A 54 -11.12 -18.35 -21.37
N THR A 55 -9.89 -18.84 -21.36
CA THR A 55 -8.73 -18.18 -20.77
C THR A 55 -8.48 -16.88 -21.53
N VAL A 56 -8.78 -15.73 -20.91
CA VAL A 56 -8.29 -14.43 -21.39
C VAL A 56 -6.87 -14.27 -20.84
N LYS A 57 -5.90 -14.25 -21.75
CA LYS A 57 -4.49 -13.98 -21.44
C LYS A 57 -4.35 -12.55 -20.88
N PRO A 58 -3.49 -12.31 -19.87
CA PRO A 58 -3.09 -10.95 -19.54
C PRO A 58 -2.18 -10.42 -20.65
N VAL A 59 -2.52 -9.25 -21.17
CA VAL A 59 -1.67 -8.45 -22.05
C VAL A 59 -0.42 -8.06 -21.26
N HIS A 60 0.72 -8.58 -21.69
CA HIS A 60 2.02 -8.03 -21.34
C HIS A 60 2.23 -6.78 -22.20
N GLU A 61 2.32 -5.63 -21.55
CA GLU A 61 2.87 -4.42 -22.14
C GLU A 61 4.31 -4.32 -21.64
N GLU A 62 5.25 -4.45 -22.58
CA GLU A 62 6.68 -4.47 -22.37
C GLU A 62 7.27 -3.31 -23.18
N VAL A 63 8.33 -2.69 -22.62
CA VAL A 63 9.27 -1.72 -23.25
C VAL A 63 8.72 -0.28 -23.29
N GLU A 64 9.31 0.71 -22.62
CA GLU A 64 10.64 1.25 -22.97
C GLU A 64 11.59 1.47 -21.78
N THR A 65 12.76 0.86 -21.93
CA THR A 65 14.05 1.24 -21.36
C THR A 65 14.48 2.63 -21.82
N ILE A 66 14.74 3.54 -20.89
CA ILE A 66 15.60 4.70 -21.14
C ILE A 66 16.96 4.39 -20.49
N THR A 67 17.92 4.17 -21.38
CA THR A 67 19.35 4.14 -21.14
C THR A 67 19.82 5.54 -20.78
N GLU A 68 20.47 5.71 -19.63
CA GLU A 68 21.46 6.78 -19.48
C GLU A 68 22.62 6.26 -18.62
N GLN A 69 23.65 5.77 -19.32
CA GLN A 69 24.99 5.64 -18.79
C GLN A 69 25.68 7.00 -18.95
N ASN A 70 26.19 7.55 -17.85
CA ASN A 70 27.46 8.27 -17.72
C ASN A 70 27.62 8.59 -16.22
N HIS A 71 28.45 7.84 -15.48
CA HIS A 71 29.89 8.09 -15.34
C HIS A 71 30.18 9.49 -14.78
N LEU A 72 30.35 9.61 -13.46
CA LEU A 72 31.63 9.90 -12.82
C LEU A 72 31.45 10.02 -11.30
N GLU A 73 32.16 9.15 -10.62
CA GLU A 73 32.54 9.19 -9.21
C GLU A 73 33.33 10.47 -8.90
N PRO A 74 33.14 11.09 -7.72
CA PRO A 74 34.19 11.90 -7.12
C PRO A 74 34.69 11.22 -5.84
N GLN A 75 35.92 10.71 -5.93
CA GLN A 75 36.75 10.39 -4.77
C GLN A 75 37.02 11.65 -3.93
N PRO A 76 37.24 11.51 -2.61
CA PRO A 76 37.48 12.62 -1.71
C PRO A 76 38.96 13.04 -1.76
N SER A 77 39.24 14.33 -1.85
CA SER A 77 40.59 14.87 -1.58
C SER A 77 40.53 16.30 -1.06
N THR A 78 40.84 16.40 0.22
CA THR A 78 41.53 17.46 0.98
C THR A 78 42.00 18.71 0.23
N SER A 79 41.68 19.89 0.75
CA SER A 79 42.68 20.88 1.23
C SER A 79 42.00 22.02 2.00
N ASN A 80 42.69 22.47 3.05
CA ASN A 80 42.26 23.50 3.99
C ASN A 80 42.48 24.92 3.42
N ALA A 81 41.62 25.87 3.80
CA ALA A 81 41.96 27.06 4.61
C ALA A 81 41.24 28.35 4.16
N ALA A 82 40.72 29.04 5.19
CA ALA A 82 40.42 30.48 5.31
C ALA A 82 39.25 31.02 4.47
N ASP A 83 38.41 31.95 4.92
CA ASP A 83 38.12 32.60 6.20
C ASP A 83 36.95 33.55 5.82
N SER A 84 35.77 33.41 6.43
CA SER A 84 34.81 34.52 6.51
C SER A 84 33.68 34.16 7.46
N ASP A 85 33.88 34.59 8.69
CA ASP A 85 32.90 35.05 9.66
C ASP A 85 31.57 35.51 9.02
N THR A 86 30.44 34.94 9.46
CA THR A 86 29.19 35.65 9.82
C THR A 86 27.99 34.68 9.89
N THR A 87 27.33 34.69 11.05
CA THR A 87 25.95 34.29 11.38
C THR A 87 25.57 32.81 11.55
N GLU A 88 25.71 32.38 12.80
CA GLU A 88 24.74 31.65 13.63
C GLU A 88 23.43 31.14 12.98
N SER A 89 23.28 29.81 13.05
CA SER A 89 22.07 29.09 13.48
C SER A 89 20.81 29.16 12.60
N GLN A 90 20.82 28.43 11.47
CA GLN A 90 19.59 28.01 10.77
C GLN A 90 19.49 26.49 10.50
N ASP A 91 20.26 25.64 11.18
CA ASP A 91 20.27 24.19 10.90
C ASP A 91 19.21 23.34 11.63
N SER A 92 18.28 23.95 12.37
CA SER A 92 17.35 23.18 13.22
C SER A 92 16.04 22.76 12.55
N ILE A 93 15.61 23.41 11.45
CA ILE A 93 14.23 23.25 10.93
C ILE A 93 14.13 22.23 9.77
N LEU A 94 15.25 21.83 9.14
CA LEU A 94 15.23 20.89 8.01
C LEU A 94 15.30 19.39 8.40
N SER A 95 15.66 19.09 9.65
CA SER A 95 15.91 17.71 10.12
C SER A 95 14.64 16.85 10.21
N GLU A 96 13.49 17.44 10.56
CA GLU A 96 12.26 16.68 10.81
C GLU A 96 11.64 16.12 9.52
N GLY A 97 11.72 16.88 8.42
CA GLY A 97 11.19 16.47 7.11
C GLY A 97 11.96 15.30 6.49
N GLU A 98 13.29 15.24 6.70
CA GLU A 98 14.12 14.13 6.20
C GLU A 98 13.96 12.86 7.04
N GLN A 99 13.81 13.00 8.36
CA GLN A 99 13.51 11.89 9.24
C GLN A 99 12.16 11.25 8.88
N ALA A 100 11.12 12.05 8.61
CA ALA A 100 9.82 11.57 8.18
C ALA A 100 9.87 10.82 6.85
N LYS A 101 10.64 11.30 5.86
CA LYS A 101 10.81 10.60 4.58
C LYS A 101 11.48 9.24 4.77
N ASN A 102 12.50 9.18 5.62
CA ASN A 102 13.23 7.95 5.92
C ASN A 102 12.38 6.92 6.66
N THR A 103 11.52 7.34 7.61
CA THR A 103 10.60 6.43 8.31
C THR A 103 9.55 5.85 7.36
N ILE A 104 8.96 6.69 6.50
CA ILE A 104 7.99 6.25 5.48
C ILE A 104 8.63 5.24 4.52
N LEU A 105 9.87 5.49 4.08
CA LEU A 105 10.57 4.57 3.18
C LEU A 105 10.82 3.21 3.84
N LYS A 106 11.27 3.21 5.11
CA LYS A 106 11.47 1.98 5.90
C LYS A 106 10.16 1.21 6.08
N GLU A 107 9.06 1.91 6.38
CA GLU A 107 7.74 1.29 6.54
C GLU A 107 7.25 0.65 5.23
N LYS A 108 7.38 1.34 4.10
CA LYS A 108 7.05 0.79 2.77
C LYS A 108 7.86 -0.47 2.46
N LEU A 109 9.16 -0.46 2.74
CA LEU A 109 10.03 -1.62 2.54
C LEU A 109 9.59 -2.80 3.42
N TYR A 110 9.32 -2.53 4.70
CA TYR A 110 8.83 -3.55 5.64
C TYR A 110 7.50 -4.15 5.16
N LEU A 111 6.55 -3.32 4.72
CA LEU A 111 5.27 -3.79 4.21
C LEU A 111 5.43 -4.67 2.97
N LYS A 112 6.31 -4.31 2.04
CA LYS A 112 6.65 -5.12 0.86
C LYS A 112 7.24 -6.47 1.26
N GLN A 113 8.14 -6.51 2.23
CA GLN A 113 8.70 -7.76 2.75
C GLN A 113 7.64 -8.62 3.42
N ARG A 114 6.77 -8.01 4.25
CA ARG A 114 5.65 -8.70 4.91
C ARG A 114 4.70 -9.35 3.90
N GLN A 115 4.34 -8.64 2.82
CA GLN A 115 3.52 -9.18 1.74
C GLN A 115 4.19 -10.36 1.01
N ARG A 116 5.51 -10.28 0.76
CA ARG A 116 6.25 -11.42 0.20
C ARG A 116 6.20 -12.62 1.15
N ALA A 117 6.43 -12.41 2.44
CA ALA A 117 6.39 -13.47 3.44
C ALA A 117 5.01 -14.14 3.53
N THR A 118 3.91 -13.39 3.48
CA THR A 118 2.56 -13.97 3.49
C THR A 118 2.29 -14.84 2.25
N MET A 119 2.76 -14.39 1.08
CA MET A 119 2.67 -15.16 -0.17
C MET A 119 3.48 -16.45 -0.10
N PHE A 120 4.72 -16.40 0.40
CA PHE A 120 5.54 -17.60 0.58
C PHE A 120 4.93 -18.57 1.60
N ARG A 121 4.41 -18.08 2.72
CA ARG A 121 3.69 -18.91 3.71
C ARG A 121 2.46 -19.58 3.09
N LYS A 122 1.72 -18.89 2.22
CA LYS A 122 0.59 -19.48 1.49
C LYS A 122 1.05 -20.58 0.53
N LYS A 123 2.11 -20.32 -0.25
CA LYS A 123 2.70 -21.32 -1.16
C LYS A 123 3.19 -22.57 -0.41
N LEU A 124 3.89 -22.39 0.72
CA LEU A 124 4.35 -23.48 1.58
C LEU A 124 3.18 -24.31 2.10
N ARG A 125 2.15 -23.68 2.66
CA ARG A 125 0.93 -24.39 3.11
C ARG A 125 0.25 -25.17 2.00
N ASN A 126 0.26 -24.66 0.77
CA ASN A 126 -0.32 -25.37 -0.36
C ASN A 126 0.55 -26.56 -0.78
N ALA A 127 1.88 -26.39 -0.83
CA ALA A 127 2.81 -27.47 -1.15
C ALA A 127 2.75 -28.60 -0.11
N THR A 128 2.72 -28.27 1.19
CA THR A 128 2.59 -29.27 2.25
C THR A 128 1.27 -30.02 2.20
N ARG A 129 0.15 -29.35 1.88
CA ARG A 129 -1.13 -30.03 1.65
C ARG A 129 -1.07 -30.99 0.46
N LYS A 130 -0.45 -30.58 -0.64
CA LYS A 130 -0.29 -31.45 -1.82
C LYS A 130 0.54 -32.69 -1.52
N LEU A 131 1.66 -32.52 -0.80
CA LEU A 131 2.50 -33.65 -0.38
C LEU A 131 1.71 -34.64 0.47
N LYS A 132 0.99 -34.15 1.48
CA LYS A 132 0.13 -35.02 2.31
C LYS A 132 -0.92 -35.78 1.51
N ASN A 133 -1.54 -35.13 0.52
CA ASN A 133 -2.52 -35.81 -0.33
C ASN A 133 -1.87 -36.91 -1.17
N LEU A 134 -0.72 -36.63 -1.79
CA LEU A 134 0.03 -37.62 -2.55
C LEU A 134 0.48 -38.79 -1.67
N GLU A 135 0.97 -38.53 -0.46
CA GLU A 135 1.29 -39.59 0.51
C GLU A 135 0.07 -40.49 0.78
N THR A 136 -1.11 -39.91 1.01
CA THR A 136 -2.32 -40.71 1.20
C THR A 136 -2.77 -41.48 -0.04
N GLU A 137 -2.56 -40.95 -1.24
CA GLU A 137 -2.85 -41.65 -2.49
C GLU A 137 -1.90 -42.84 -2.69
N THR A 138 -0.59 -42.64 -2.48
CA THR A 138 0.40 -43.72 -2.57
C THR A 138 0.14 -44.84 -1.57
N LEU A 139 -0.27 -44.53 -0.34
CA LEU A 139 -0.62 -45.53 0.67
C LEU A 139 -1.82 -46.40 0.24
N LYS A 140 -2.88 -45.76 -0.28
CA LYS A 140 -4.05 -46.49 -0.79
C LYS A 140 -3.70 -47.38 -1.96
N GLU A 141 -2.86 -46.88 -2.86
CA GLU A 141 -2.39 -47.63 -4.00
C GLU A 141 -1.56 -48.85 -3.56
N THR A 142 -0.62 -48.69 -2.62
CA THR A 142 0.13 -49.82 -2.07
C THR A 142 -0.76 -50.86 -1.39
N ASP A 143 -1.76 -50.44 -0.61
CA ASP A 143 -2.71 -51.35 0.03
C ASP A 143 -3.51 -52.14 -1.01
N SER A 144 -3.90 -51.48 -2.12
CA SER A 144 -4.61 -52.14 -3.22
C SER A 144 -3.78 -53.24 -3.89
N TYR A 145 -2.47 -53.02 -4.05
CA TYR A 145 -1.56 -54.02 -4.63
C TYR A 145 -1.28 -55.20 -3.70
N GLN A 146 -1.32 -54.98 -2.37
CA GLN A 146 -1.17 -56.07 -1.39
C GLN A 146 -2.41 -56.96 -1.32
N LEU A 147 -3.61 -56.42 -1.56
CA LEU A 147 -4.86 -57.18 -1.62
C LEU A 147 -5.01 -58.05 -2.87
N LEU A 148 -4.19 -57.81 -3.91
CA LEU A 148 -4.26 -58.53 -5.17
C LEU A 148 -3.28 -59.73 -5.27
N LYS A 149 -2.46 -59.96 -4.23
CA LYS A 149 -1.52 -61.09 -4.12
C LYS A 149 -2.03 -62.12 -3.13
#